data_AF-A0A3P7MDF5-F1
#
_entry.id   AF-A0A3P7MDF5-F1
#
_cell.length_a   1.000
_cell.length_b   1.000
_cell.length_c   1.000
_cell.angle_alpha   90.00
_cell.angle_beta   90.00
_cell.angle_gamma   90.00
#
_symmetry.space_group_name_H-M   'P 1'
#
loop_
_entity.id
_entity.type
_entity.pdbx_description
1 polymer ?
#
loop_
_entity_poly.entity_id
_entity_poly.type
_entity_poly.pdbx_seq_one_letter_code
_entity_poly.pdbx_strand_id
1 'polypeptide(L)'
;MFEHSVTGGKCKRSSLLLAAYKALSGQKRQSEEQMKQVVNTAACLELMQSFFVIEDDIMDDGVKRRGRLCWHRLDGVGKNGINDGLLLDCLVPFVLSTNRVPSAVRDAVDEARRFTVIGQMLDADTKHAEDCTWQRHQAIVQHKTSHYTYFTPLEIAALYTGQLVIIERLKRIAYQLGYLFQSVDDYMDCFGDESVTGKVGSDLREAKCTWVTCKAMEKLEEQPILFEEFRDNFGKPDIASEQKLKDVIAILKVADDFPAFHERHAGRIASEIDHFPMIDLRPKSNVMKKFEDKHDMFGQAPPPACPLG
;
A
#
# COMPACT_ATOMS: atom_id res chain seq x y z
N MET A 1 -14.80 1.19 17.51
CA MET A 1 -13.91 0.52 16.55
C MET A 1 -14.29 0.84 15.09
N PHE A 2 -15.41 0.35 14.55
CA PHE A 2 -15.77 0.56 13.12
C PHE A 2 -15.75 2.02 12.65
N GLU A 3 -16.43 2.91 13.38
CA GLU A 3 -16.46 4.35 13.05
C GLU A 3 -15.08 5.00 13.09
N HIS A 4 -14.17 4.50 13.94
CA HIS A 4 -12.83 5.04 14.07
C HIS A 4 -11.87 4.50 13.01
N SER A 5 -11.82 3.18 12.84
CA SER A 5 -10.78 2.50 12.07
C SER A 5 -11.18 2.18 10.63
N VAL A 6 -12.47 1.91 10.37
CA VAL A 6 -12.96 1.54 9.04
C VAL A 6 -13.35 2.77 8.22
N THR A 7 -13.87 3.82 8.86
CA THR A 7 -14.25 5.06 8.18
C THR A 7 -13.13 6.11 8.17
N GLY A 8 -13.31 7.19 7.41
CA GLY A 8 -12.35 8.31 7.32
C GLY A 8 -11.14 8.05 6.40
N GLY A 9 -11.03 6.87 5.79
CA GLY A 9 -10.10 6.59 4.71
C GLY A 9 -10.61 7.09 3.35
N LYS A 10 -9.74 7.08 2.34
CA LYS A 10 -10.07 7.47 0.95
C LYS A 10 -10.84 6.38 0.17
N CYS A 11 -11.07 5.21 0.78
CA CYS A 11 -11.76 4.06 0.17
C CYS A 11 -11.23 3.70 -1.23
N LYS A 12 -9.91 3.80 -1.46
CA LYS A 12 -9.33 3.64 -2.80
C LYS A 12 -9.44 2.19 -3.31
N ARG A 13 -9.38 1.20 -2.42
CA ARG A 13 -9.43 -0.23 -2.79
C ARG A 13 -10.84 -0.62 -3.25
N SER A 14 -11.85 -0.26 -2.46
CA SER A 14 -13.25 -0.42 -2.84
C SER A 14 -13.60 0.39 -4.10
N SER A 15 -13.13 1.63 -4.20
CA SER A 15 -13.35 2.47 -5.39
C SER A 15 -12.72 1.87 -6.65
N LEU A 16 -11.50 1.33 -6.55
CA LEU A 16 -10.81 0.65 -7.65
C LEU A 16 -11.61 -0.57 -8.12
N LEU A 17 -12.07 -1.42 -7.20
CA LEU A 17 -12.93 -2.57 -7.54
C LEU A 17 -14.20 -2.11 -8.26
N LEU A 18 -14.93 -1.14 -7.69
CA LEU A 18 -16.20 -0.68 -8.26
C LEU A 18 -16.01 -0.01 -9.63
N ALA A 19 -14.94 0.77 -9.82
CA ALA A 19 -14.60 1.39 -11.09
C ALA A 19 -14.23 0.34 -12.15
N ALA A 20 -13.37 -0.62 -11.79
CA ALA A 20 -12.96 -1.70 -12.67
C ALA A 20 -14.15 -2.59 -13.05
N TYR A 21 -14.99 -2.98 -12.09
CA TYR A 21 -16.17 -3.80 -12.34
C TYR A 21 -17.15 -3.08 -13.29
N LYS A 22 -17.43 -1.79 -13.08
CA LYS A 22 -18.28 -1.00 -13.98
C LYS A 22 -17.71 -0.94 -15.40
N ALA A 23 -16.40 -0.74 -15.53
CA ALA A 23 -15.79 -0.58 -16.82
C ALA A 23 -15.66 -1.91 -17.59
N LEU A 24 -15.43 -3.02 -16.89
CA LEU A 24 -15.40 -4.38 -17.46
C LEU A 24 -16.80 -4.94 -17.76
N SER A 25 -17.82 -4.50 -17.01
CA SER A 25 -19.22 -4.92 -17.20
C SER A 25 -19.86 -4.38 -18.50
N GLY A 26 -19.32 -3.30 -19.06
CA GLY A 26 -19.86 -2.66 -20.28
C GLY A 26 -21.31 -2.21 -20.12
N GLN A 27 -22.13 -2.42 -21.16
CA GLN A 27 -23.57 -2.08 -21.16
C GLN A 27 -24.47 -3.21 -20.64
N LYS A 28 -23.91 -4.32 -20.15
CA LYS A 28 -24.73 -5.43 -19.64
C LYS A 28 -25.50 -4.97 -18.40
N ARG A 29 -26.81 -5.24 -18.38
CA ARG A 29 -27.65 -5.01 -17.20
C ARG A 29 -27.21 -5.97 -16.10
N GLN A 30 -26.75 -5.42 -14.99
CA GLN A 30 -26.35 -6.20 -13.82
C GLN A 30 -27.58 -6.58 -13.01
N SER A 31 -27.59 -7.80 -12.46
CA SER A 31 -28.62 -8.17 -11.49
C SER A 31 -28.35 -7.43 -10.16
N GLU A 32 -29.43 -7.10 -9.44
CA GLU A 32 -29.32 -6.50 -8.11
C GLU A 32 -28.50 -7.39 -7.16
N GLU A 33 -28.64 -8.71 -7.29
CA GLU A 33 -27.89 -9.68 -6.50
C GLU A 33 -26.38 -9.62 -6.79
N GLN A 34 -25.95 -9.55 -8.05
CA GLN A 34 -24.53 -9.44 -8.37
C GLN A 34 -23.96 -8.10 -7.90
N MET A 35 -24.71 -7.01 -8.06
CA MET A 35 -24.28 -5.71 -7.54
C MET A 35 -24.10 -5.73 -6.02
N LYS A 36 -25.03 -6.38 -5.30
CA LYS A 36 -24.92 -6.59 -3.86
C LYS A 36 -23.68 -7.40 -3.50
N GLN A 37 -23.37 -8.46 -4.24
CA GLN A 37 -22.14 -9.23 -4.03
C GLN A 37 -20.88 -8.38 -4.22
N VAL A 38 -20.81 -7.59 -5.30
CA VAL A 38 -19.65 -6.72 -5.59
C VAL A 38 -19.46 -5.66 -4.49
N VAL A 39 -20.54 -5.02 -4.04
CA VAL A 39 -20.49 -4.01 -2.98
C VAL A 39 -20.05 -4.62 -1.65
N ASN A 40 -20.55 -5.80 -1.28
CA ASN A 40 -20.11 -6.50 -0.08
C ASN A 40 -18.63 -6.90 -0.16
N THR A 41 -18.17 -7.39 -1.31
CA THR A 41 -16.76 -7.67 -1.54
C THR A 41 -15.90 -6.40 -1.43
N ALA A 42 -16.38 -5.27 -1.96
CA ALA A 42 -15.70 -3.98 -1.84
C ALA A 42 -15.60 -3.52 -0.38
N ALA A 43 -16.66 -3.70 0.42
CA ALA A 43 -16.62 -3.43 1.86
C ALA A 43 -15.61 -4.34 2.58
N CYS A 44 -15.52 -5.63 2.22
CA CYS A 44 -14.53 -6.54 2.77
C CYS A 44 -13.08 -6.12 2.50
N LEU A 45 -12.79 -5.49 1.36
CA LEU A 45 -11.45 -4.93 1.09
C LEU A 45 -11.08 -3.82 2.09
N GLU A 46 -12.05 -3.01 2.52
CA GLU A 46 -11.81 -1.95 3.51
C GLU A 46 -11.77 -2.51 4.94
N LEU A 47 -12.53 -3.57 5.25
CA LEU A 47 -12.40 -4.31 6.52
C LEU A 47 -11.01 -4.93 6.64
N MET A 48 -10.55 -5.60 5.59
CA MET A 48 -9.21 -6.18 5.50
C MET A 48 -8.13 -5.11 5.63
N GLN A 49 -8.24 -3.97 4.94
CA GLN A 49 -7.34 -2.82 5.13
C GLN A 49 -7.30 -2.37 6.60
N SER A 50 -8.46 -2.30 7.24
CA SER A 50 -8.58 -1.76 8.59
C SER A 50 -8.00 -2.72 9.62
N PHE A 51 -8.15 -4.03 9.42
CA PHE A 51 -7.42 -5.05 10.16
C PHE A 51 -5.90 -4.82 10.05
N PHE A 52 -5.36 -4.77 8.83
CA PHE A 52 -3.92 -4.59 8.66
C PHE A 52 -3.41 -3.30 9.29
N VAL A 53 -4.13 -2.18 9.14
CA VAL A 53 -3.72 -0.90 9.75
C VAL A 53 -3.72 -0.95 11.27
N ILE A 54 -4.71 -1.59 11.91
CA ILE A 54 -4.74 -1.68 13.37
C ILE A 54 -3.55 -2.49 13.88
N GLU A 55 -3.26 -3.64 13.26
CA GLU A 55 -2.12 -4.47 13.68
C GLU A 55 -0.78 -3.80 13.36
N ASP A 56 -0.63 -3.20 12.18
CA ASP A 56 0.54 -2.44 11.74
C ASP A 56 0.84 -1.30 12.73
N ASP A 57 -0.16 -0.47 13.07
CA ASP A 57 -0.03 0.57 14.09
C ASP A 57 0.39 0.02 15.46
N ILE A 58 0.02 -1.21 15.83
CA ILE A 58 0.43 -1.82 17.11
C ILE A 58 1.85 -2.35 17.04
N MET A 59 2.23 -3.02 15.94
CA MET A 59 3.57 -3.57 15.72
C MET A 59 4.61 -2.46 15.65
N ASP A 60 4.24 -1.34 15.02
CA ASP A 60 5.10 -0.20 14.71
C ASP A 60 4.98 0.92 15.80
N ASP A 61 4.25 0.68 16.90
CA ASP A 61 4.00 1.67 17.97
C ASP A 61 3.47 3.03 17.44
N GLY A 62 2.65 2.99 16.40
CA GLY A 62 2.11 4.15 15.71
C GLY A 62 1.39 5.15 16.63
N VAL A 63 1.58 6.44 16.39
CA VAL A 63 0.98 7.52 17.20
C VAL A 63 -0.33 8.03 16.58
N LYS A 64 -0.29 8.38 15.29
CA LYS A 64 -1.45 8.90 14.55
C LYS A 64 -1.66 8.19 13.22
N ARG A 65 -2.94 8.00 12.89
CA ARG A 65 -3.41 7.45 11.62
C ARG A 65 -4.61 8.28 11.16
N ARG A 66 -4.58 8.75 9.90
CA ARG A 66 -5.64 9.57 9.30
C ARG A 66 -5.99 10.82 10.14
N GLY A 67 -4.96 11.46 10.72
CA GLY A 67 -5.13 12.67 11.54
C GLY A 67 -5.74 12.43 12.94
N ARG A 68 -5.93 11.18 13.36
CA ARG A 68 -6.43 10.80 14.69
C ARG A 68 -5.42 9.90 15.39
N LEU A 69 -5.56 9.70 16.69
CA LEU A 69 -4.78 8.70 17.42
C LEU A 69 -4.99 7.30 16.81
N CYS A 70 -3.92 6.52 16.70
CA CYS A 70 -4.00 5.11 16.35
C CYS A 70 -4.93 4.36 17.32
N TRP A 71 -5.62 3.32 16.84
CA TRP A 71 -6.70 2.67 17.62
C TRP A 71 -6.24 2.22 19.02
N HIS A 72 -5.05 1.63 19.11
CA HIS A 72 -4.49 1.13 20.37
C HIS A 72 -4.07 2.25 21.35
N ARG A 73 -3.94 3.50 20.89
CA ARG A 73 -3.60 4.68 21.71
C ARG A 73 -4.82 5.32 22.37
N LEU A 74 -6.04 4.90 22.04
CA LEU A 74 -7.25 5.39 22.69
C LEU A 74 -7.38 4.83 24.11
N ASP A 75 -7.95 5.64 25.00
CA ASP A 75 -8.19 5.25 26.39
C ASP A 75 -9.08 4.00 26.46
N GLY A 76 -8.68 3.04 27.30
CA GLY A 76 -9.35 1.74 27.44
C GLY A 76 -9.11 0.71 26.33
N VAL A 77 -8.40 1.03 25.23
CA VAL A 77 -8.12 0.07 24.14
C VAL A 77 -6.80 -0.67 24.39
N GLY A 78 -5.66 0.01 24.26
CA GLY A 78 -4.34 -0.61 24.43
C GLY A 78 -4.17 -1.88 23.59
N LYS A 79 -3.62 -2.93 24.22
CA LYS A 79 -3.39 -4.24 23.58
C LYS A 79 -4.67 -4.98 23.17
N ASN A 80 -5.85 -4.58 23.68
CA ASN A 80 -7.12 -5.15 23.20
C ASN A 80 -7.37 -4.82 21.73
N GLY A 81 -6.70 -3.80 21.19
CA GLY A 81 -6.71 -3.49 19.76
C GLY A 81 -6.33 -4.67 18.86
N ILE A 82 -5.49 -5.60 19.33
CA ILE A 82 -5.16 -6.84 18.60
C ILE A 82 -6.42 -7.68 18.36
N ASN A 83 -7.23 -7.88 19.41
CA ASN A 83 -8.46 -8.65 19.27
C ASN A 83 -9.49 -7.93 18.38
N ASP A 84 -9.51 -6.60 18.41
CA ASP A 84 -10.36 -5.79 17.53
C ASP A 84 -9.95 -5.90 16.05
N GLY A 85 -8.65 -5.95 15.76
CA GLY A 85 -8.12 -6.23 14.43
C GLY A 85 -8.50 -7.64 13.96
N LEU A 86 -8.29 -8.66 14.79
CA LEU A 86 -8.72 -10.03 14.51
C LEU A 86 -10.23 -10.15 14.26
N LEU A 87 -11.06 -9.39 14.98
CA LEU A 87 -12.50 -9.34 14.74
C LEU A 87 -12.82 -8.83 13.33
N LEU A 88 -12.14 -7.78 12.85
CA LEU A 88 -12.30 -7.29 11.48
C LEU A 88 -11.90 -8.35 10.45
N ASP A 89 -10.80 -9.07 10.69
CA ASP A 89 -10.35 -10.15 9.83
C ASP A 89 -11.35 -11.32 9.79
N CYS A 90 -11.94 -11.70 10.93
CA CYS A 90 -13.00 -12.72 10.99
C CYS A 90 -14.29 -12.32 10.27
N LEU A 91 -14.59 -11.02 10.20
CA LEU A 91 -15.80 -10.53 9.51
C LEU A 91 -15.70 -10.65 7.99
N VAL A 92 -14.49 -10.62 7.42
CA VAL A 92 -14.28 -10.76 5.97
C VAL A 92 -14.91 -12.05 5.43
N PRO A 93 -14.51 -13.27 5.86
CA PRO A 93 -15.11 -14.50 5.35
C PRO A 93 -16.58 -14.65 5.74
N PHE A 94 -17.00 -14.12 6.89
CA PHE A 94 -18.41 -14.12 7.31
C PHE A 94 -19.30 -13.31 6.35
N VAL A 95 -18.90 -12.08 6.00
CA VAL A 95 -19.63 -11.23 5.07
C VAL A 95 -19.64 -11.84 3.66
N LEU A 96 -18.51 -12.35 3.18
CA LEU A 96 -18.43 -12.95 1.85
C LEU A 96 -19.31 -14.21 1.73
N SER A 97 -19.29 -15.09 2.73
CA SER A 97 -20.10 -16.32 2.73
C SER A 97 -21.59 -16.03 2.88
N THR A 98 -22.00 -15.15 3.80
CA THR A 98 -23.40 -14.79 4.05
C THR A 98 -24.04 -14.14 2.82
N ASN A 99 -23.26 -13.38 2.05
CA ASN A 99 -23.72 -12.72 0.81
C ASN A 99 -23.49 -13.58 -0.44
N ARG A 100 -23.21 -14.88 -0.30
CA ARG A 100 -23.09 -15.84 -1.42
C ARG A 100 -22.10 -15.38 -2.49
N VAL A 101 -21.00 -14.73 -2.08
CA VAL A 101 -19.94 -14.32 -3.00
C VAL A 101 -19.34 -15.57 -3.68
N PRO A 102 -19.11 -15.55 -5.01
CA PRO A 102 -18.54 -16.68 -5.74
C PRO A 102 -17.24 -17.19 -5.11
N SER A 103 -17.01 -18.51 -5.14
CA SER A 103 -15.80 -19.12 -4.53
C SER A 103 -14.51 -18.51 -5.06
N ALA A 104 -14.37 -18.35 -6.38
CA ALA A 104 -13.17 -17.76 -6.96
C ALA A 104 -12.87 -16.34 -6.45
N VAL A 105 -13.89 -15.54 -6.15
CA VAL A 105 -13.71 -14.20 -5.55
C VAL A 105 -13.30 -14.31 -4.08
N ARG A 106 -13.87 -15.26 -3.33
CA ARG A 106 -13.45 -15.54 -1.95
C ARG A 106 -12.00 -16.01 -1.89
N ASP A 107 -11.61 -16.90 -2.81
CA ASP A 107 -10.24 -17.42 -2.92
C ASP A 107 -9.23 -16.31 -3.19
N ALA A 108 -9.56 -15.34 -4.07
CA ALA A 108 -8.74 -14.16 -4.34
C ALA A 108 -8.59 -13.25 -3.10
N VAL A 109 -9.66 -13.03 -2.33
CA VAL A 109 -9.58 -12.27 -1.07
C VAL A 109 -8.73 -13.01 -0.03
N ASP A 110 -8.90 -14.32 0.11
CA ASP A 110 -8.11 -15.11 1.05
C ASP A 110 -6.63 -15.22 0.64
N GLU A 111 -6.33 -15.27 -0.67
CA GLU A 111 -4.96 -15.14 -1.17
C GLU A 111 -4.36 -13.79 -0.82
N ALA A 112 -5.08 -12.69 -1.03
CA ALA A 112 -4.63 -11.36 -0.66
C ALA A 112 -4.30 -11.23 0.81
N ARG A 113 -5.13 -11.82 1.69
CA ARG A 113 -4.88 -11.88 3.14
C ARG A 113 -3.57 -12.61 3.44
N ARG A 114 -3.37 -13.80 2.87
CA ARG A 114 -2.13 -14.59 3.07
C ARG A 114 -0.88 -13.86 2.57
N PHE A 115 -0.94 -13.30 1.36
CA PHE A 115 0.19 -12.55 0.78
C PHE A 115 0.56 -11.35 1.65
N THR A 116 -0.44 -10.61 2.15
CA THR A 116 -0.19 -9.42 2.95
C THR A 116 0.42 -9.77 4.30
N VAL A 117 -0.03 -10.83 4.97
CA VAL A 117 0.60 -11.31 6.22
C VAL A 117 2.04 -11.76 5.98
N ILE A 118 2.34 -12.44 4.87
CA ILE A 118 3.73 -12.77 4.50
C ILE A 118 4.54 -11.49 4.27
N GLY A 119 3.96 -10.49 3.61
CA GLY A 119 4.58 -9.17 3.42
C GLY A 119 4.91 -8.47 4.74
N GLN A 120 3.98 -8.51 5.70
CA GLN A 120 4.20 -7.96 7.05
C GLN A 120 5.34 -8.69 7.79
N MET A 121 5.42 -10.01 7.65
CA MET A 121 6.54 -10.77 8.20
C MET A 121 7.89 -10.37 7.58
N LEU A 122 7.95 -10.19 6.26
CA LEU A 122 9.16 -9.76 5.57
C LEU A 122 9.57 -8.34 5.97
N ASP A 123 8.61 -7.45 6.15
CA ASP A 123 8.82 -6.07 6.58
C ASP A 123 9.45 -6.02 7.98
N ALA A 124 8.86 -6.76 8.94
CA ALA A 124 9.31 -6.82 10.32
C ALA A 124 10.65 -7.54 10.54
N ASP A 125 11.10 -8.39 9.61
CA ASP A 125 12.35 -9.16 9.75
C ASP A 125 13.60 -8.40 9.24
N THR A 126 13.51 -7.08 9.06
CA THR A 126 14.68 -6.26 8.71
C THR A 126 15.50 -5.98 9.97
N LYS A 127 16.77 -6.40 10.02
CA LYS A 127 17.59 -6.38 11.26
C LYS A 127 18.82 -5.49 11.14
N HIS A 128 19.39 -5.40 9.95
CA HIS A 128 20.64 -4.71 9.71
C HIS A 128 20.49 -3.75 8.53
N ALA A 129 21.34 -2.72 8.47
CA ALA A 129 21.34 -1.76 7.36
C ALA A 129 21.57 -2.48 6.02
N GLU A 130 22.41 -3.52 6.03
CA GLU A 130 22.72 -4.38 4.89
C GLU A 130 21.52 -5.17 4.37
N ASP A 131 20.47 -5.36 5.16
CA ASP A 131 19.21 -5.98 4.70
C ASP A 131 18.43 -5.05 3.76
N CYS A 132 18.73 -3.73 3.78
CA CYS A 132 18.04 -2.71 2.99
C CYS A 132 18.47 -2.74 1.51
N THR A 133 18.18 -3.85 0.84
CA THR A 133 18.44 -4.04 -0.60
C THR A 133 17.18 -3.79 -1.43
N TRP A 134 17.35 -3.32 -2.67
CA TRP A 134 16.25 -3.15 -3.62
C TRP A 134 15.46 -4.44 -3.86
N GLN A 135 16.13 -5.59 -3.79
CA GLN A 135 15.49 -6.90 -3.96
C GLN A 135 14.57 -7.23 -2.79
N ARG A 136 15.01 -6.96 -1.55
CA ARG A 136 14.20 -7.12 -0.35
C ARG A 136 13.03 -6.15 -0.35
N HIS A 137 13.28 -4.86 -0.61
CA HIS A 137 12.23 -3.83 -0.72
C HIS A 137 11.17 -4.25 -1.73
N GLN A 138 11.57 -4.64 -2.95
CA GLN A 138 10.63 -5.09 -3.97
C GLN A 138 9.80 -6.29 -3.51
N ALA A 139 10.40 -7.27 -2.82
CA ALA A 139 9.68 -8.42 -2.29
C ALA A 139 8.68 -8.03 -1.21
N ILE A 140 9.07 -7.15 -0.27
CA ILE A 140 8.19 -6.59 0.77
C ILE A 140 7.00 -5.89 0.10
N VAL A 141 7.26 -4.94 -0.80
CA VAL A 141 6.19 -4.15 -1.42
C VAL A 141 5.22 -5.01 -2.23
N GLN A 142 5.72 -6.00 -2.97
CA GLN A 142 4.87 -6.91 -3.73
C GLN A 142 3.86 -7.66 -2.86
N HIS A 143 4.30 -8.14 -1.70
CA HIS A 143 3.49 -8.94 -0.78
C HIS A 143 2.65 -8.07 0.17
N LYS A 144 3.30 -7.10 0.83
CA LYS A 144 2.71 -6.22 1.84
C LYS A 144 1.71 -5.25 1.22
N THR A 145 1.92 -4.77 0.00
CA THR A 145 1.16 -3.63 -0.55
C THR A 145 0.53 -3.91 -1.92
N SER A 146 1.32 -4.29 -2.92
CA SER A 146 0.85 -4.37 -4.31
C SER A 146 -0.31 -5.34 -4.51
N HIS A 147 -0.22 -6.54 -3.91
CA HIS A 147 -1.18 -7.60 -4.15
C HIS A 147 -2.58 -7.19 -3.69
N TYR A 148 -2.76 -6.88 -2.41
CA TYR A 148 -4.09 -6.58 -1.87
C TYR A 148 -4.61 -5.17 -2.21
N THR A 149 -3.71 -4.20 -2.46
CA THR A 149 -4.10 -2.80 -2.71
C THR A 149 -4.54 -2.58 -4.14
N TYR A 150 -3.83 -3.15 -5.11
CA TYR A 150 -4.06 -2.90 -6.53
C TYR A 150 -4.50 -4.14 -7.30
N PHE A 151 -3.85 -5.28 -7.09
CA PHE A 151 -4.12 -6.47 -7.91
C PHE A 151 -5.47 -7.11 -7.54
N THR A 152 -5.70 -7.40 -6.27
CA THR A 152 -6.93 -8.06 -5.80
C THR A 152 -8.22 -7.32 -6.20
N PRO A 153 -8.34 -5.98 -6.07
CA PRO A 153 -9.51 -5.26 -6.56
C PRO A 153 -9.76 -5.43 -8.08
N LEU A 154 -8.69 -5.44 -8.88
CA LEU A 154 -8.75 -5.60 -10.34
C LEU A 154 -9.08 -7.04 -10.74
N GLU A 155 -8.48 -8.02 -10.05
CA GLU A 155 -8.75 -9.43 -10.23
C GLU A 155 -10.21 -9.76 -9.89
N ILE A 156 -10.72 -9.28 -8.76
CA ILE A 156 -12.11 -9.47 -8.35
C ILE A 156 -13.07 -8.91 -9.42
N ALA A 157 -12.78 -7.74 -9.97
CA ALA A 157 -13.58 -7.17 -11.07
C ALA A 157 -13.57 -8.07 -12.31
N ALA A 158 -12.42 -8.63 -12.68
CA ALA A 158 -12.29 -9.57 -13.79
C ALA A 158 -13.04 -10.89 -13.52
N LEU A 159 -12.99 -11.41 -12.29
CA LEU A 159 -13.71 -12.62 -11.87
C LEU A 159 -15.23 -12.44 -11.96
N TYR A 160 -15.78 -11.34 -11.45
CA TYR A 160 -17.22 -11.05 -11.55
C TYR A 160 -17.71 -10.89 -12.99
N THR A 161 -16.86 -10.41 -13.88
CA THR A 161 -17.19 -10.14 -15.29
C THR A 161 -16.80 -11.26 -16.24
N GLY A 162 -16.16 -12.32 -15.75
CA GLY A 162 -15.68 -13.46 -16.54
C GLY A 162 -14.48 -13.16 -17.44
N GLN A 163 -13.75 -12.09 -17.18
CA GLN A 163 -12.62 -11.62 -17.99
C GLN A 163 -11.28 -12.19 -17.52
N LEU A 164 -11.18 -13.52 -17.46
CA LEU A 164 -9.99 -14.17 -16.88
C LEU A 164 -8.72 -13.93 -17.69
N VAL A 165 -8.85 -13.75 -19.01
CA VAL A 165 -7.72 -13.60 -19.95
C VAL A 165 -6.87 -12.34 -19.72
N ILE A 166 -7.40 -11.36 -18.98
CA ILE A 166 -6.68 -10.10 -18.69
C ILE A 166 -6.00 -10.08 -17.31
N ILE A 167 -6.25 -11.06 -16.44
CA ILE A 167 -5.78 -11.06 -15.04
C ILE A 167 -4.25 -10.95 -14.96
N GLU A 168 -3.51 -11.74 -15.73
CA GLU A 168 -2.04 -11.70 -15.73
C GLU A 168 -1.48 -10.34 -16.18
N ARG A 169 -2.17 -9.66 -17.10
CA ARG A 169 -1.76 -8.31 -17.53
C ARG A 169 -2.12 -7.26 -16.48
N LEU A 170 -3.28 -7.38 -15.84
CA LEU A 170 -3.67 -6.54 -14.71
C LEU A 170 -2.67 -6.70 -13.56
N LYS A 171 -2.21 -7.92 -13.27
CA LYS A 171 -1.19 -8.20 -12.24
C LYS A 171 0.09 -7.42 -12.46
N ARG A 172 0.62 -7.42 -13.68
CA ARG A 172 1.86 -6.69 -14.02
C ARG A 172 1.72 -5.20 -13.74
N ILE A 173 0.64 -4.57 -14.20
CA ILE A 173 0.40 -3.14 -13.98
C ILE A 173 0.14 -2.85 -12.51
N ALA A 174 -0.68 -3.66 -11.85
CA ALA A 174 -1.00 -3.52 -10.43
C ALA A 174 0.24 -3.60 -9.53
N TYR A 175 1.17 -4.49 -9.87
CA TYR A 175 2.41 -4.65 -9.11
C TYR A 175 3.35 -3.46 -9.28
N GLN A 176 3.39 -2.84 -10.47
CA GLN A 176 4.13 -1.59 -10.68
C GLN A 176 3.47 -0.40 -9.98
N LEU A 177 2.13 -0.32 -10.01
CA LEU A 177 1.39 0.71 -9.27
C LEU A 177 1.63 0.59 -7.77
N GLY A 178 1.54 -0.61 -7.21
CA GLY A 178 1.83 -0.86 -5.80
C GLY A 178 3.28 -0.55 -5.42
N TYR A 179 4.23 -0.86 -6.31
CA TYR A 179 5.64 -0.49 -6.11
C TYR A 179 5.85 1.02 -6.00
N LEU A 180 5.27 1.78 -6.94
CA LEU A 180 5.33 3.25 -6.91
C LEU A 180 4.59 3.82 -5.69
N PHE A 181 3.40 3.30 -5.39
CA PHE A 181 2.58 3.74 -4.26
C PHE A 181 3.30 3.58 -2.92
N GLN A 182 3.90 2.41 -2.66
CA GLN A 182 4.65 2.20 -1.43
C GLN A 182 5.92 3.06 -1.40
N SER A 183 6.61 3.20 -2.52
CA SER A 183 7.80 4.08 -2.57
C SER A 183 7.45 5.55 -2.26
N VAL A 184 6.26 6.01 -2.64
CA VAL A 184 5.74 7.33 -2.24
C VAL A 184 5.42 7.37 -0.75
N ASP A 185 4.80 6.33 -0.19
CA ASP A 185 4.53 6.24 1.26
C ASP A 185 5.82 6.27 2.08
N ASP A 186 6.84 5.51 1.68
CA ASP A 186 8.18 5.46 2.26
C ASP A 186 8.86 6.84 2.23
N TYR A 187 8.79 7.54 1.08
CA TYR A 187 9.33 8.88 0.93
C TYR A 187 8.61 9.87 1.86
N MET A 188 7.28 9.82 1.90
CA MET A 188 6.47 10.70 2.74
C MET A 188 6.62 10.40 4.23
N ASP A 189 6.95 9.17 4.61
CA ASP A 189 7.26 8.82 6.00
C ASP A 189 8.52 9.54 6.48
N CYS A 190 9.56 9.58 5.66
CA CYS A 190 10.82 10.21 6.01
C CYS A 190 10.82 11.75 5.82
N PHE A 191 10.22 12.26 4.74
CA PHE A 191 10.36 13.67 4.31
C PHE A 191 9.05 14.46 4.32
N GLY A 192 7.92 13.82 4.60
CA GLY A 192 6.60 14.45 4.57
C GLY A 192 6.29 15.27 5.82
N ASP A 193 5.51 16.33 5.64
CA ASP A 193 4.95 17.12 6.74
C ASP A 193 3.78 16.36 7.40
N GLU A 194 3.81 16.18 8.72
CA GLU A 194 2.76 15.51 9.50
C GLU A 194 1.37 16.12 9.25
N SER A 195 1.29 17.44 9.03
CA SER A 195 0.03 18.14 8.73
C SER A 195 -0.59 17.71 7.40
N VAL A 196 0.22 17.17 6.48
CA VAL A 196 -0.20 16.66 5.17
C VAL A 196 -0.39 15.15 5.20
N THR A 197 0.55 14.41 5.80
CA THR A 197 0.51 12.94 5.84
C THR A 197 -0.52 12.42 6.84
N GLY A 198 -0.79 13.18 7.90
CA GLY A 198 -1.64 12.78 9.02
C GLY A 198 -1.08 11.61 9.84
N LYS A 199 0.23 11.29 9.67
CA LYS A 199 1.00 10.29 10.42
C LYS A 199 2.38 10.87 10.80
N VAL A 200 2.91 10.44 11.94
CA VAL A 200 4.29 10.72 12.34
C VAL A 200 5.17 9.64 11.73
N GLY A 201 6.23 10.02 11.00
CA GLY A 201 7.16 9.06 10.42
C GLY A 201 7.88 8.24 11.49
N SER A 202 8.06 6.95 11.22
CA SER A 202 8.64 5.99 12.15
C SER A 202 9.55 4.96 11.49
N ASP A 203 9.58 4.89 10.16
CA ASP A 203 10.30 3.86 9.39
C ASP A 203 11.78 3.72 9.78
N LEU A 204 12.48 4.85 9.99
CA LEU A 204 13.89 4.85 10.37
C LEU A 204 14.12 4.29 11.78
N ARG A 205 13.22 4.61 12.71
CA ARG A 205 13.29 4.15 14.10
C ARG A 205 13.04 2.65 14.19
N GLU A 206 12.19 2.14 13.29
CA GLU A 206 11.78 0.75 13.21
C GLU A 206 12.68 -0.12 12.32
N ALA A 207 13.79 0.43 11.82
CA ALA A 207 14.73 -0.29 10.97
C ALA A 207 14.12 -0.82 9.66
N LYS A 208 13.13 -0.12 9.09
CA LYS A 208 12.39 -0.61 7.92
C LYS A 208 13.24 -0.59 6.64
N CYS A 209 13.05 -1.61 5.81
CA CYS A 209 13.60 -1.68 4.45
C CYS A 209 12.66 -0.92 3.51
N THR A 210 12.94 0.37 3.30
CA THR A 210 12.13 1.32 2.55
C THR A 210 12.87 1.83 1.32
N TRP A 211 12.16 2.53 0.43
CA TRP A 211 12.80 3.21 -0.70
C TRP A 211 13.94 4.14 -0.23
N VAL A 212 13.74 4.84 0.89
CA VAL A 212 14.72 5.80 1.45
C VAL A 212 15.96 5.06 1.94
N THR A 213 15.80 3.98 2.72
CA THR A 213 16.95 3.24 3.26
C THR A 213 17.69 2.49 2.16
N CYS A 214 16.99 1.92 1.17
CA CYS A 214 17.63 1.33 -0.01
C CYS A 214 18.42 2.34 -0.83
N LYS A 215 17.87 3.55 -1.06
CA LYS A 215 18.59 4.60 -1.79
C LYS A 215 19.77 5.15 -0.99
N ALA A 216 19.66 5.26 0.34
CA ALA A 216 20.78 5.61 1.20
C ALA A 216 21.89 4.56 1.09
N MET A 217 21.57 3.27 1.23
CA MET A 217 22.53 2.17 1.13
C MET A 217 23.27 2.13 -0.21
N GLU A 218 22.57 2.33 -1.33
CA GLU A 218 23.18 2.44 -2.66
C GLU A 218 24.25 3.55 -2.73
N LYS A 219 23.99 4.71 -2.12
CA LYS A 219 24.94 5.83 -2.10
C LYS A 219 26.07 5.65 -1.09
N LEU A 220 25.84 4.86 -0.05
CA LEU A 220 26.82 4.57 1.00
C LEU A 220 27.93 3.63 0.54
N GLU A 221 27.73 2.88 -0.57
CA GLU A 221 28.76 2.01 -1.16
C GLU A 221 30.08 2.75 -1.43
N GLU A 222 30.00 4.03 -1.78
CA GLU A 222 31.17 4.88 -2.06
C GLU A 222 31.59 5.78 -0.87
N GLN A 223 30.95 5.63 0.31
CA GLN A 223 31.11 6.52 1.46
C GLN A 223 31.31 5.72 2.78
N PRO A 224 32.46 5.05 2.97
CA PRO A 224 32.67 4.10 4.08
C PRO A 224 32.49 4.72 5.47
N ILE A 225 32.88 5.99 5.67
CA ILE A 225 32.73 6.68 6.96
C ILE A 225 31.25 6.93 7.27
N LEU A 226 30.48 7.41 6.29
CA LEU A 226 29.03 7.60 6.45
C LEU A 226 28.30 6.27 6.59
N PHE A 227 28.83 5.21 5.97
CA PHE A 227 28.26 3.88 6.07
C PHE A 227 28.38 3.32 7.49
N GLU A 228 29.55 3.47 8.12
CA GLU A 228 29.73 3.11 9.53
C GLU A 228 28.78 3.89 10.44
N GLU A 229 28.64 5.19 10.23
CA GLU A 229 27.70 6.00 11.01
C GLU A 229 26.23 5.57 10.80
N PHE A 230 25.83 5.30 9.56
CA PHE A 230 24.48 4.82 9.26
C PHE A 230 24.22 3.46 9.93
N ARG A 231 25.12 2.51 9.75
CA ARG A 231 25.02 1.16 10.33
C ARG A 231 24.97 1.20 11.86
N ASP A 232 25.79 2.03 12.48
CA ASP A 232 25.86 2.14 13.94
C ASP A 232 24.60 2.75 14.54
N ASN A 233 23.77 3.46 13.78
CA ASN A 233 22.53 4.08 14.25
C ASN A 233 21.26 3.37 13.77
N PHE A 234 21.38 2.47 12.79
CA PHE A 234 20.24 1.77 12.20
C PHE A 234 19.50 0.88 13.22
N GLY A 235 18.17 1.02 13.28
CA GLY A 235 17.30 0.22 14.14
C GLY A 235 17.43 0.48 15.65
N LYS A 236 18.05 1.59 16.04
CA LYS A 236 18.04 2.05 17.44
C LYS A 236 16.80 2.90 17.70
N PRO A 237 16.06 2.64 18.80
CA PRO A 237 14.78 3.28 19.05
C PRO A 237 14.88 4.73 19.56
N ASP A 238 16.10 5.21 19.86
CA ASP A 238 16.30 6.54 20.43
C ASP A 238 16.35 7.65 19.36
N ILE A 239 15.90 8.83 19.77
CA ILE A 239 15.78 10.01 18.91
C ILE A 239 17.14 10.46 18.38
N ALA A 240 18.23 10.26 19.13
CA ALA A 240 19.55 10.70 18.70
C ALA A 240 20.07 9.84 17.53
N SER A 241 19.85 8.52 17.58
CA SER A 241 20.16 7.64 16.46
C SER A 241 19.28 7.90 15.25
N GLU A 242 17.98 8.13 15.43
CA GLU A 242 17.09 8.54 14.32
C GLU A 242 17.57 9.83 13.66
N GLN A 243 17.99 10.83 14.46
CA GLN A 243 18.53 12.08 13.92
C GLN A 243 19.81 11.86 13.11
N LYS A 244 20.72 11.01 13.59
CA LYS A 244 21.94 10.68 12.84
C LYS A 244 21.64 10.01 11.50
N LEU A 245 20.65 9.12 11.45
CA LEU A 245 20.20 8.53 10.17
C LEU A 245 19.68 9.61 9.22
N LYS A 246 18.86 10.55 9.73
CA LYS A 246 18.34 11.70 8.97
C LYS A 246 19.47 12.60 8.45
N ASP A 247 20.47 12.89 9.28
CA ASP A 247 21.63 13.70 8.89
C ASP A 247 22.41 13.04 7.76
N VAL A 248 22.68 11.73 7.85
CA VAL A 248 23.34 10.97 6.77
C VAL A 248 22.49 11.00 5.49
N ILE A 249 21.18 10.74 5.59
CA ILE A 249 20.24 10.78 4.47
C ILE A 249 20.23 12.16 3.78
N ALA A 250 20.31 13.25 4.57
CA ALA A 250 20.40 14.62 4.08
C ALA A 250 21.72 14.89 3.36
N ILE A 251 22.86 14.48 3.95
CA ILE A 251 24.20 14.61 3.34
C ILE A 251 24.25 13.88 1.99
N LEU A 252 23.68 12.68 1.92
CA LEU A 252 23.60 11.87 0.70
C LEU A 252 22.61 12.43 -0.34
N LYS A 253 21.81 13.43 0.03
CA LYS A 253 20.77 14.04 -0.81
C LYS A 253 19.82 13.01 -1.40
N VAL A 254 19.40 12.03 -0.58
CA VAL A 254 18.50 10.94 -1.01
C VAL A 254 17.20 11.47 -1.59
N ALA A 255 16.68 12.57 -1.04
CA ALA A 255 15.45 13.19 -1.50
C ALA A 255 15.52 13.68 -2.96
N ASP A 256 16.70 14.10 -3.44
CA ASP A 256 16.89 14.64 -4.79
C ASP A 256 16.68 13.57 -5.87
N ASP A 257 16.83 12.28 -5.53
CA ASP A 257 16.64 11.16 -6.46
C ASP A 257 15.17 10.78 -6.67
N PHE A 258 14.28 11.17 -5.75
CA PHE A 258 12.89 10.72 -5.76
C PHE A 258 12.07 11.24 -6.96
N PRO A 259 12.16 12.52 -7.38
CA PRO A 259 11.39 13.02 -8.52
C PRO A 259 11.69 12.27 -9.82
N ALA A 260 12.97 12.01 -10.12
CA ALA A 260 13.39 11.26 -11.30
C ALA A 260 12.96 9.79 -11.23
N PHE A 261 13.05 9.17 -10.04
CA PHE A 261 12.52 7.83 -9.80
C PHE A 261 11.00 7.79 -10.08
N HIS A 262 10.24 8.73 -9.53
CA HIS A 262 8.79 8.80 -9.66
C HIS A 262 8.37 9.00 -11.11
N GLU A 263 8.93 10.00 -11.80
CA GLU A 263 8.62 10.29 -13.21
C GLU A 263 8.87 9.08 -14.11
N ARG A 264 10.03 8.42 -13.94
CA ARG A 264 10.37 7.22 -14.72
C ARG A 264 9.37 6.10 -14.53
N HIS A 265 8.96 5.80 -13.29
CA HIS A 265 8.02 4.73 -13.01
C HIS A 265 6.60 5.09 -13.44
N ALA A 266 6.14 6.31 -13.15
CA ALA A 266 4.83 6.79 -13.58
C ALA A 266 4.71 6.78 -15.11
N GLY A 267 5.74 7.23 -15.84
CA GLY A 267 5.79 7.20 -17.30
C GLY A 267 5.72 5.77 -17.87
N ARG A 268 6.45 4.82 -17.25
CA ARG A 268 6.39 3.40 -17.65
C ARG A 268 5.00 2.81 -17.44
N ILE A 269 4.39 3.03 -16.28
CA ILE A 269 3.06 2.52 -15.96
C ILE A 269 2.02 3.13 -16.91
N ALA A 270 2.09 4.44 -17.16
CA ALA A 270 1.21 5.12 -18.10
C ALA A 270 1.31 4.51 -19.52
N SER A 271 2.53 4.24 -19.98
CA SER A 271 2.75 3.56 -21.26
C SER A 271 2.15 2.15 -21.29
N GLU A 272 2.34 1.34 -20.25
CA GLU A 272 1.75 -0.01 -20.18
C GLU A 272 0.21 0.03 -20.17
N ILE A 273 -0.36 1.02 -19.47
CA ILE A 273 -1.81 1.27 -19.46
C ILE A 273 -2.31 1.63 -20.86
N ASP A 274 -1.62 2.53 -21.57
CA ASP A 274 -2.02 2.97 -22.91
C ASP A 274 -1.92 1.83 -23.95
N HIS A 275 -1.01 0.86 -23.75
CA HIS A 275 -0.85 -0.33 -24.58
C HIS A 275 -1.62 -1.55 -24.07
N PHE A 276 -2.47 -1.39 -23.04
CA PHE A 276 -3.25 -2.50 -22.51
C PHE A 276 -4.22 -3.01 -23.59
N PRO A 277 -4.16 -4.31 -23.95
CA PRO A 277 -4.89 -4.79 -25.11
C PRO A 277 -6.38 -4.69 -24.87
N MET A 278 -7.05 -3.95 -25.74
CA MET A 278 -8.51 -3.88 -25.81
C MET A 278 -9.04 -5.18 -26.42
N ILE A 279 -8.92 -6.31 -25.71
CA ILE A 279 -9.51 -7.58 -26.14
C ILE A 279 -11.03 -7.45 -26.00
N ASP A 280 -11.69 -7.10 -27.09
CA ASP A 280 -13.15 -7.02 -27.30
C ASP A 280 -14.00 -6.57 -26.07
N LEU A 281 -13.51 -5.57 -25.34
CA LEU A 281 -14.25 -4.81 -24.34
C LEU A 281 -15.23 -3.86 -25.05
N ARG A 282 -16.24 -4.38 -25.76
CA ARG A 282 -17.24 -3.54 -26.43
C ARG A 282 -18.28 -2.99 -25.42
N PRO A 283 -18.57 -1.66 -25.39
CA PRO A 283 -17.87 -0.54 -26.00
C PRO A 283 -17.37 0.54 -25.02
N LYS A 284 -16.12 0.99 -25.29
CA LYS A 284 -15.65 2.38 -25.30
C LYS A 284 -15.71 3.18 -23.99
N SER A 285 -15.23 2.62 -22.89
CA SER A 285 -14.57 3.47 -21.90
C SER A 285 -13.34 2.77 -21.36
N ASN A 286 -12.17 3.35 -21.60
CA ASN A 286 -10.92 2.91 -21.02
C ASN A 286 -11.10 2.77 -19.50
N VAL A 287 -11.09 1.53 -19.00
CA VAL A 287 -11.15 1.22 -17.56
C VAL A 287 -10.11 2.03 -16.80
N MET A 288 -8.94 2.21 -17.42
CA MET A 288 -7.81 2.96 -16.86
C MET A 288 -7.84 4.47 -17.16
N LYS A 289 -8.53 4.94 -18.21
CA LYS A 289 -8.60 6.38 -18.56
C LYS A 289 -9.80 7.08 -17.90
N LYS A 290 -10.79 6.32 -17.39
CA LYS A 290 -11.84 6.80 -16.47
C LYS A 290 -11.33 7.09 -15.05
N PHE A 291 -10.08 6.74 -14.75
CA PHE A 291 -9.30 7.43 -13.71
C PHE A 291 -8.85 8.78 -14.27
N GLU A 292 -9.82 9.66 -14.57
CA GLU A 292 -9.55 10.96 -15.21
C GLU A 292 -8.67 11.86 -14.33
N ASP A 293 -8.58 11.59 -13.02
CA ASP A 293 -7.46 12.00 -12.21
C ASP A 293 -6.35 10.95 -12.26
N LYS A 294 -5.44 11.06 -13.24
CA LYS A 294 -4.15 10.35 -13.21
C LYS A 294 -3.46 10.55 -11.84
N HIS A 295 -3.68 11.70 -11.20
CA HIS A 295 -3.24 12.02 -9.84
C HIS A 295 -3.71 11.05 -8.76
N ASP A 296 -4.86 10.40 -8.92
CA ASP A 296 -5.45 9.50 -7.93
C ASP A 296 -4.94 8.06 -8.03
N MET A 297 -4.45 7.64 -9.22
CA MET A 297 -3.86 6.32 -9.45
C MET A 297 -2.38 6.24 -9.07
N PHE A 298 -1.62 7.30 -9.36
CA PHE A 298 -0.16 7.34 -9.15
C PHE A 298 0.22 7.90 -7.77
N GLY A 299 -0.74 8.45 -7.02
CA GLY A 299 -0.43 9.41 -5.98
C GLY A 299 -0.04 10.76 -6.61
N GLN A 300 -0.23 11.85 -5.88
CA GLN A 300 0.40 13.11 -6.29
C GLN A 300 1.92 12.95 -6.16
N ALA A 301 2.68 13.57 -7.07
CA ALA A 301 4.10 13.77 -6.82
C ALA A 301 4.20 14.44 -5.44
N PRO A 302 5.00 13.88 -4.51
CA PRO A 302 5.06 14.42 -3.18
C PRO A 302 5.57 15.88 -3.25
N PRO A 303 5.14 16.75 -2.31
CA PRO A 303 5.71 18.09 -2.19
C PRO A 303 7.23 18.00 -2.01
N PRO A 304 7.98 19.08 -2.30
CA PRO A 304 9.42 19.11 -2.04
C PRO A 304 9.70 18.72 -0.59
N ALA A 305 10.81 17.99 -0.38
CA ALA A 305 11.19 17.48 0.93
C ALA A 305 11.11 18.57 2.00
N CYS A 306 10.45 18.25 3.12
CA CYS A 306 10.55 19.10 4.29
C CYS A 306 11.98 18.95 4.85
N PRO A 307 12.62 20.03 5.32
CA PRO A 307 13.92 19.92 5.96
C PRO A 307 13.85 18.90 7.10
N LEU A 308 14.79 17.96 7.11
CA LEU A 308 14.98 17.08 8.25
C LEU A 308 15.55 17.96 9.37
N GLY A 309 14.66 18.44 10.25
CA GLY A 309 15.01 19.27 11.41
C GLY A 309 15.78 18.49 12.46
#